data_AF-E1L4C4-F1
#
_entry.id   AF-E1L4C4-F1
#
_cell.length_a   1.000
_cell.length_b   1.000
_cell.length_c   1.000
_cell.angle_alpha   90.00
_cell.angle_beta   90.00
_cell.angle_gamma   90.00
#
_symmetry.space_group_name_H-M   'P 1'
#
loop_
_entity.id
_entity.type
_entity.pdbx_description
1 polymer ?
#
loop_
_entity_poly.entity_id
_entity_poly.type
_entity_poly.pdbx_seq_one_letter_code
_entity_poly.pdbx_strand_id
1 'polypeptide(L)' 'MGEGRFYGKSLCLQDFINEYVDSEFEIITEGYFANTTTYTGWLWENGQPPVSVIMYIWNSGDMVYRVKK' A
#
# COMPACT_ATOMS: atom_id res chain seq x y z
N MET A 1 -14.96 -14.81 3.51
CA MET A 1 -15.62 -15.20 4.79
C MET A 1 -14.52 -15.64 5.77
N GLY A 2 -14.27 -14.99 6.90
CA GLY A 2 -14.84 -13.75 7.44
C GLY A 2 -13.81 -12.64 7.43
N GLU A 3 -14.20 -11.48 6.92
CA GLU A 3 -13.48 -10.26 7.25
C GLU A 3 -13.84 -9.99 8.71
N GLY A 4 -12.91 -10.24 9.63
CA GLY A 4 -12.99 -9.60 10.93
C GLY A 4 -13.28 -8.11 10.71
N ARG A 5 -14.08 -7.49 11.57
CA ARG A 5 -14.45 -6.08 11.40
C ARG A 5 -13.17 -5.25 11.29
N PHE A 6 -12.86 -4.79 10.08
CA PHE A 6 -11.81 -3.82 9.86
C PHE A 6 -12.35 -2.48 10.36
N TYR A 7 -11.73 -1.96 11.40
CA TYR A 7 -12.11 -0.68 12.02
C TYR A 7 -11.29 0.51 11.48
N GLY A 8 -10.40 0.26 10.52
CA GLY A 8 -9.61 1.31 9.88
C GLY A 8 -10.35 1.98 8.73
N LYS A 9 -9.64 2.91 8.07
CA LYS A 9 -10.12 3.59 6.88
C LYS A 9 -9.70 2.81 5.63
N SER A 10 -10.65 2.55 4.73
CA SER A 10 -10.38 1.96 3.41
C SER A 10 -10.56 3.02 2.34
N LEU A 11 -9.57 3.16 1.46
CA LEU A 11 -9.52 4.16 0.39
C LEU A 11 -9.11 3.48 -0.91
N CYS A 12 -9.59 4.01 -2.05
CA CYS A 12 -8.97 3.67 -3.31
C CYS A 12 -7.61 4.39 -3.43
N LEU A 13 -6.74 3.90 -4.32
CA LEU A 13 -5.40 4.48 -4.49
C LEU A 13 -5.43 5.98 -4.82
N GLN A 14 -6.40 6.40 -5.63
CA GLN A 14 -6.51 7.79 -6.08
C GLN A 14 -6.93 8.72 -4.93
N ASP A 15 -7.87 8.27 -4.10
CA ASP A 15 -8.28 9.01 -2.89
C ASP A 15 -7.14 9.06 -1.87
N PHE A 16 -6.41 7.96 -1.68
CA PHE A 16 -5.24 7.93 -0.79
C PHE A 16 -4.18 8.94 -1.22
N ILE A 17 -3.84 8.99 -2.52
CA ILE A 17 -2.85 9.95 -3.04
C ILE A 17 -3.32 11.39 -2.85
N ASN A 18 -4.60 11.68 -3.08
CA ASN A 18 -5.14 13.02 -2.94
C ASN A 18 -5.22 13.48 -1.48
N GLU A 19 -5.64 12.59 -0.58
CA GLU A 19 -5.81 12.90 0.85
C GLU A 19 -4.48 13.05 1.57
N TYR A 20 -3.48 12.26 1.19
CA TYR A 20 -2.17 12.21 1.84
C TYR A 20 -1.06 12.75 0.94
N VAL A 21 -1.38 13.73 0.07
CA VAL A 21 -0.45 14.31 -0.91
C VAL A 21 0.79 14.94 -0.27
N ASP A 22 0.64 15.48 0.94
CA ASP A 22 1.70 16.14 1.70
C ASP A 22 2.33 15.22 2.77
N SER A 23 1.94 13.94 2.80
CA SER A 23 2.42 12.95 3.77
C SER A 23 3.53 12.08 3.21
N GLU A 24 4.35 11.50 4.10
CA GLU A 24 5.35 10.50 3.72
C GLU A 24 4.80 9.09 3.97
N PHE A 25 4.90 8.21 2.98
CA PHE A 25 4.60 6.78 3.14
C PHE A 25 5.89 5.96 3.04
N GLU A 26 6.35 5.45 4.18
CA GLU A 26 7.54 4.60 4.30
C GLU A 26 7.16 3.13 4.10
N ILE A 27 7.67 2.50 3.04
CA ILE A 27 7.44 1.08 2.75
C ILE A 27 8.40 0.22 3.58
N ILE A 28 7.84 -0.61 4.47
CA ILE A 28 8.61 -1.52 5.34
C ILE A 28 8.70 -2.91 4.73
N THR A 29 7.59 -3.41 4.19
CA THR A 29 7.55 -4.70 3.49
C THR A 29 6.87 -4.53 2.16
N GLU A 30 7.49 -5.11 1.14
CA GLU A 30 7.01 -5.14 -0.22
C GLU A 30 6.82 -6.61 -0.64
N GLY A 31 5.69 -6.89 -1.28
CA GLY A 31 5.35 -8.21 -1.79
C GLY A 31 4.87 -8.13 -3.23
N TYR A 32 5.31 -9.09 -4.06
CA TYR A 32 4.88 -9.22 -5.45
C TYR A 32 4.30 -10.61 -5.66
N PHE A 33 3.04 -10.66 -6.10
CA PHE A 33 2.39 -11.92 -6.45
C PHE A 33 1.45 -11.72 -7.63
N ALA A 34 1.79 -12.34 -8.77
CA ALA A 34 1.12 -12.11 -10.04
C ALA A 34 0.94 -10.59 -10.28
N ASN A 35 -0.23 -10.16 -10.75
CA ASN A 35 -0.50 -8.75 -11.01
C ASN A 35 -0.66 -7.89 -9.75
N THR A 36 -0.44 -8.42 -8.55
CA THR A 36 -0.61 -7.68 -7.30
C THR A 36 0.73 -7.30 -6.69
N THR A 37 0.89 -6.01 -6.40
CA THR A 37 1.93 -5.48 -5.52
C THR A 37 1.29 -5.11 -4.18
N THR A 38 1.88 -5.57 -3.09
CA THR A 38 1.45 -5.23 -1.73
C THR A 38 2.53 -4.43 -1.04
N TYR A 39 2.16 -3.28 -0.47
CA TYR A 39 3.01 -2.52 0.44
C TYR A 39 2.41 -2.52 1.84
N THR A 40 3.24 -2.78 2.84
CA THR A 40 2.90 -2.50 4.24
C THR A 40 3.91 -1.52 4.78
N GLY A 41 3.44 -0.49 5.48
CA GLY A 41 4.32 0.58 5.90
C GLY A 41 3.71 1.56 6.89
N TRP A 42 4.45 2.63 7.12
CA TRP A 42 4.06 3.73 8.01
C TRP A 42 3.70 4.96 7.19
N LEU A 43 2.53 5.53 7.49
CA LEU A 43 2.13 6.83 6.98
C LEU A 43 2.42 7.90 8.04
N TRP A 44 3.21 8.89 7.66
CA TRP A 44 3.64 9.99 8.52
C TRP A 44 2.91 11.27 8.13
N GLU A 45 2.12 11.79 9.07
CA GLU A 45 1.48 13.10 8.98
C GLU A 45 2.13 14.07 9.96
N ASN A 46 2.32 15.33 9.55
CA ASN A 46 2.99 16.33 10.38
C ASN A 46 2.31 16.50 11.75
N GLY A 47 3.08 16.25 12.81
CA GLY A 47 2.62 16.40 14.19
C GLY A 47 1.75 15.26 14.72
N GLN A 48 1.56 14.18 13.95
CA GLN A 48 0.79 13.01 14.38
C GLN A 48 1.70 11.76 14.50
N PRO A 49 1.36 10.80 15.40
CA PRO A 49 1.99 9.49 15.40
C PRO A 49 1.75 8.78 14.05
N PRO A 50 2.72 8.00 13.55
CA PRO A 50 2.54 7.25 12.32
C PRO A 50 1.44 6.20 12.46
N VAL A 51 0.70 5.98 11.38
CA VAL A 51 -0.32 4.93 11.30
C VAL A 51 0.11 3.83 10.33
N SER A 52 -0.31 2.60 10.60
CA SER A 52 -0.01 1.48 9.72
C SER A 52 -0.91 1.50 8.48
N VAL A 53 -0.31 1.29 7.31
CA VAL A 53 -1.00 1.21 6.02
C VAL A 53 -0.71 -0.12 5.35
N ILE A 54 -1.75 -0.71 4.76
CA ILE A 54 -1.64 -1.85 3.85
C ILE A 54 -2.22 -1.41 2.51
N MET A 55 -1.40 -1.44 1.47
CA MET A 55 -1.77 -1.03 0.11
C MET A 55 -1.72 -2.24 -0.81
N TYR A 56 -2.82 -2.45 -1.54
CA TYR A 56 -2.90 -3.45 -2.61
C TYR A 56 -3.01 -2.71 -3.94
N ILE A 57 -2.02 -2.86 -4.80
CA ILE A 57 -1.99 -2.30 -6.14
C ILE A 57 -2.15 -3.44 -7.13
N TRP A 58 -3.19 -3.34 -7.97
CA TRP A 58 -3.37 -4.25 -9.09
C TRP A 58 -2.78 -3.63 -10.35
N ASN A 59 -1.70 -4.23 -10.85
CA ASN A 59 -1.00 -3.80 -12.03
C ASN A 59 -1.58 -4.48 -13.28
N SER A 60 -1.96 -3.68 -14.27
CA SER A 60 -2.29 -4.21 -15.60
C SER A 60 -1.01 -4.48 -16.41
N GLY A 61 -1.00 -5.56 -17.20
CA GLY A 61 0.07 -5.86 -18.14
C GLY A 61 0.81 -7.16 -17.85
N ASP A 62 1.85 -7.43 -18.64
CA ASP A 62 2.65 -8.65 -18.56
C ASP A 62 3.68 -8.57 -17.45
N MET A 63 3.76 -9.66 -16.67
CA MET A 63 4.74 -9.81 -15.62
C MET A 63 6.10 -10.27 -16.19
N VAL A 64 7.15 -9.50 -15.92
CA VAL A 64 8.52 -9.79 -16.42
C VAL A 64 9.45 -10.10 -15.25
N TYR A 65 9.90 -11.35 -15.15
CA TYR A 65 10.92 -11.76 -14.18
C TYR A 65 12.32 -11.61 -14.78
N ARG A 66 13.18 -10.79 -14.15
CA ARG A 66 14.60 -10.70 -14.51
C ARG A 66 15.45 -11.43 -13.48
N VAL A 67 15.77 -12.69 -13.78
CA VAL A 67 16.73 -13.45 -12.98
C VAL A 67 18.14 -13.08 -13.43
N LYS A 68 18.90 -12.40 -12.57
CA LYS A 68 20.34 -12.21 -12.79
C LYS A 68 21.04 -13.54 -12.46
N LYS A 69 21.94 -13.96 -13.35
CA LYS A 69 22.77 -15.15 -13.18
C LYS A 69 23.96 -14.85 -12.27
#